data_AF-A0A6B1HPZ1-F1
#
_entry.id   AF-A0A6B1HPZ1-F1
#
_cell.length_a   1.000
_cell.length_b   1.000
_cell.length_c   1.000
_cell.angle_alpha   90.00
_cell.angle_beta   90.00
_cell.angle_gamma   90.00
#
_symmetry.space_group_name_H-M   'P 1'
#
loop_
_entity.id
_entity.type
_entity.pdbx_description
1 polymer ?
#
loop_
_entity_poly.entity_id
_entity_poly.type
_entity_poly.pdbx_seq_one_letter_code
_entity_poly.pdbx_strand_id
1 'polypeptide(L)'
;MPRDPVPTAPNLLSLADNPKLPALVKKLPHPVLAKLIGVVGVEDAAPLVAMTTPQQMRALFDDVLWENPSPGLPARFSVGEFLRWLEVLNEESVAFTAERLQTLGEQFLSAALGQILDVHGKDAQFGGNAVLDDREDFGDFLVRTLPGYDDHWDTVRTTLSGLHHDNPRFLDRVLRRCTPSWTGFASERPYALASVDESGDRDIRREQAGFVSAETARAFLAEARVAPFATLVESEGYDPISARYLATQTRRAVDTDPATKTDAPNDDELSDLLAILSQVEGIARAPQLLAPGETRTRTIRTGLADLERDRPVEFATRMGELVYLSNVLMAGVSSIKLSEAEAPNVALAICNLAAGQRGPSDNPLTNPPGLIRLFRIGWHTLCRLPPLAARRLVDVLRDSAIRERLGTRAWILSEVDVAIADLVNRVDLGVFDDVEESLGIVSLVVEAEAIQWLKALIAELPRVPVPTDDSEHIDTRTRDIQNADDLALAERFLARLPEQVKS
;
A
#
# COMPACT_ATOMS: atom_id res chain seq x y z
N MET A 1 23.93 -7.38 35.91
CA MET A 1 23.58 -8.37 34.87
C MET A 1 24.11 -7.84 33.55
N PRO A 2 24.92 -8.61 32.81
CA PRO A 2 25.31 -8.22 31.47
C PRO A 2 24.08 -8.31 30.57
N ARG A 3 23.83 -7.26 29.79
CA ARG A 3 22.81 -7.27 28.73
C ARG A 3 23.29 -8.25 27.66
N ASP A 4 22.43 -9.19 27.29
CA ASP A 4 22.65 -10.05 26.14
C ASP A 4 22.88 -9.19 24.88
N PRO A 5 23.81 -9.56 23.99
CA PRO A 5 24.00 -8.86 22.74
C PRO A 5 22.77 -9.08 21.83
N VAL A 6 22.28 -7.99 21.25
CA VAL A 6 21.32 -8.00 20.14
C VAL A 6 21.90 -8.90 19.02
N PRO A 7 21.12 -9.82 18.43
CA PRO A 7 21.62 -10.64 17.34
C PRO A 7 21.99 -9.72 16.16
N THR A 8 23.27 -9.68 15.82
CA THR A 8 23.77 -9.08 14.59
C THR A 8 23.10 -9.76 13.41
N ALA A 9 22.52 -8.99 12.49
CA ALA A 9 22.04 -9.47 11.20
C ALA A 9 23.10 -10.39 10.56
N PRO A 10 22.71 -11.49 9.89
CA PRO A 10 23.67 -12.40 9.28
C PRO A 10 24.52 -11.64 8.26
N ASN A 11 25.83 -11.63 8.50
CA ASN A 11 26.81 -11.02 7.60
C ASN A 11 26.61 -11.53 6.17
N LEU A 12 26.24 -10.62 5.27
CA LEU A 12 26.20 -10.81 3.82
C LEU A 12 27.44 -11.47 3.24
N LEU A 13 28.61 -11.29 3.88
CA LEU A 13 29.86 -11.96 3.54
C LEU A 13 29.69 -13.48 3.42
N SER A 14 28.86 -14.10 4.26
CA SER A 14 28.59 -15.55 4.17
C SER A 14 27.72 -15.97 2.97
N LEU A 15 26.90 -15.06 2.44
CA LEU A 15 26.08 -15.26 1.24
C LEU A 15 26.84 -14.90 -0.05
N ALA A 16 27.61 -13.81 -0.03
CA ALA A 16 28.41 -13.32 -1.16
C ALA A 16 29.53 -14.30 -1.57
N ASP A 17 30.05 -15.09 -0.63
CA ASP A 17 31.03 -16.15 -0.89
C ASP A 17 30.44 -17.38 -1.61
N ASN A 18 29.12 -17.44 -1.81
CA ASN A 18 28.49 -18.52 -2.57
C ASN A 18 28.65 -18.28 -4.09
N PRO A 19 29.43 -19.09 -4.82
CA PRO A 19 29.69 -18.89 -6.25
C PRO A 19 28.43 -19.04 -7.12
N LYS A 20 27.34 -19.60 -6.59
CA LYS A 20 26.05 -19.73 -7.29
C LYS A 20 25.13 -18.52 -7.09
N LEU A 21 25.42 -17.63 -6.15
CA LEU A 21 24.55 -16.50 -5.79
C LEU A 21 24.18 -15.61 -7.01
N PRO A 22 25.10 -15.25 -7.92
CA PRO A 22 24.74 -14.40 -9.05
C PRO A 22 23.73 -15.04 -10.00
N ALA A 23 23.81 -16.36 -10.20
CA ALA A 23 22.87 -17.09 -11.05
C ALA A 23 21.50 -17.20 -10.38
N LEU A 24 21.47 -17.33 -9.05
CA LEU A 24 20.24 -17.38 -8.27
C LEU A 24 19.54 -16.01 -8.24
N VAL A 25 20.27 -14.93 -7.94
CA VAL A 25 19.72 -13.56 -7.90
C VAL A 25 19.06 -13.17 -9.22
N LYS A 26 19.67 -13.52 -10.36
CA LYS A 26 19.09 -13.27 -11.70
C LYS A 26 17.78 -14.02 -11.96
N LYS A 27 17.54 -15.12 -11.25
CA LYS A 27 16.32 -15.93 -11.36
C LYS A 27 15.29 -15.60 -10.27
N LEU A 28 15.66 -14.82 -9.25
CA LEU A 28 14.74 -14.47 -8.18
C LEU A 28 13.58 -13.60 -8.69
N PRO A 29 12.33 -13.94 -8.34
CA PRO A 29 11.21 -13.02 -8.51
C PRO A 29 11.47 -11.72 -7.76
N HIS A 30 11.11 -10.60 -8.39
CA HIS A 30 11.33 -9.26 -7.85
C HIS A 30 10.84 -9.05 -6.40
N PRO A 31 9.65 -9.54 -5.98
CA PRO A 31 9.19 -9.39 -4.59
C PRO A 31 10.12 -10.07 -3.56
N VAL A 32 10.75 -11.18 -3.95
CA VAL A 32 11.70 -11.90 -3.08
C VAL A 32 13.01 -11.13 -2.99
N LEU A 33 13.47 -10.56 -4.10
CA LEU A 33 14.66 -9.70 -4.13
C LEU A 33 14.48 -8.44 -3.27
N ALA A 34 13.33 -7.77 -3.35
CA ALA A 34 13.04 -6.60 -2.53
C ALA A 34 13.02 -6.94 -1.03
N LYS A 35 12.40 -8.08 -0.66
CA LYS A 35 12.42 -8.59 0.73
C LYS A 35 13.83 -8.93 1.21
N LEU A 36 14.64 -9.57 0.36
CA LEU A 36 16.04 -9.88 0.66
C LEU A 36 16.83 -8.59 0.95
N ILE A 37 16.69 -7.56 0.12
CA ILE A 37 17.32 -6.26 0.32
C ILE A 37 16.85 -5.61 1.62
N GLY A 38 15.55 -5.67 1.92
CA GLY A 38 15.01 -5.14 3.17
C GLY A 38 15.58 -5.81 4.43
N VAL A 39 15.84 -7.11 4.38
CA VAL A 39 16.48 -7.87 5.48
C VAL A 39 17.96 -7.54 5.61
N VAL A 40 18.62 -7.36 4.46
CA VAL A 40 20.05 -7.06 4.38
C VAL A 40 20.36 -5.62 4.81
N GLY A 41 19.43 -4.69 4.60
CA GLY A 41 19.70 -3.26 4.70
C GLY A 41 20.10 -2.67 3.35
N VAL A 42 19.80 -1.39 3.13
CA VAL A 42 20.11 -0.72 1.86
C VAL A 42 21.61 -0.49 1.73
N GLU A 43 22.28 -0.22 2.85
CA GLU A 43 23.69 0.08 2.98
C GLU A 43 24.57 -1.06 2.44
N ASP A 44 24.17 -2.31 2.68
CA ASP A 44 24.94 -3.47 2.23
C ASP A 44 24.36 -4.11 0.95
N ALA A 45 23.36 -3.49 0.31
CA ALA A 45 22.67 -4.07 -0.84
C ALA A 45 23.42 -3.94 -2.18
N ALA A 46 24.50 -3.14 -2.25
CA ALA A 46 25.22 -2.86 -3.50
C ALA A 46 25.65 -4.13 -4.28
N PRO A 47 26.24 -5.17 -3.63
CA PRO A 47 26.64 -6.39 -4.33
C PRO A 47 25.45 -7.18 -4.90
N LEU A 48 24.29 -7.14 -4.22
CA LEU A 48 23.08 -7.79 -4.71
C LEU A 48 22.53 -7.06 -5.94
N VAL A 49 22.49 -5.72 -5.90
CA VAL A 49 22.06 -4.91 -7.04
C VAL A 49 22.98 -5.10 -8.25
N ALA A 50 24.28 -5.26 -8.04
CA ALA A 50 25.23 -5.56 -9.11
C ALA A 50 24.91 -6.86 -9.87
N MET A 51 24.28 -7.84 -9.20
CA MET A 51 23.90 -9.11 -9.83
C MET A 51 22.55 -9.06 -10.55
N THR A 52 21.75 -8.00 -10.35
CA THR A 52 20.42 -7.87 -10.94
C THR A 52 20.45 -7.59 -12.43
N THR A 53 19.41 -8.06 -13.13
CA THR A 53 19.11 -7.62 -14.51
C THR A 53 18.51 -6.20 -14.52
N PRO A 54 18.61 -5.45 -15.64
CA PRO A 54 17.97 -4.14 -15.77
C PRO A 54 16.48 -4.13 -15.41
N GLN A 55 15.75 -5.17 -15.83
CA GLN A 55 14.33 -5.30 -15.53
C GLN A 55 14.06 -5.53 -14.03
N GLN A 56 14.86 -6.35 -13.37
CA GLN A 56 14.77 -6.56 -11.92
C GLN A 56 15.14 -5.29 -11.15
N MET A 57 16.17 -4.55 -11.60
CA MET A 57 16.56 -3.29 -10.98
C MET A 57 15.45 -2.23 -11.11
N ARG A 58 14.82 -2.14 -12.29
CA ARG A 58 13.69 -1.22 -12.49
C ARG A 58 12.51 -1.58 -11.58
N ALA A 59 12.16 -2.86 -11.52
CA ALA A 59 11.09 -3.32 -10.64
C ALA A 59 11.42 -3.05 -9.16
N LEU A 60 12.67 -3.34 -8.75
CA LEU A 60 13.17 -3.01 -7.40
C LEU A 60 12.94 -1.54 -7.07
N PHE A 61 13.32 -0.64 -7.98
CA PHE A 61 13.18 0.80 -7.79
C PHE A 61 11.72 1.28 -7.83
N ASP A 62 10.83 0.61 -8.56
CA ASP A 62 9.38 0.87 -8.49
C ASP A 62 8.80 0.54 -7.08
N ASP A 63 9.45 -0.32 -6.30
CA ASP A 63 9.08 -0.66 -4.92
C ASP A 63 9.78 0.23 -3.87
N VAL A 64 11.10 0.40 -3.97
CA VAL A 64 11.89 1.03 -2.87
C VAL A 64 11.94 2.56 -2.94
N LEU A 65 11.84 3.15 -4.13
CA LEU A 65 11.95 4.61 -4.29
C LEU A 65 10.61 5.32 -4.17
N TRP A 66 9.52 4.58 -3.93
CA TRP A 66 8.18 5.12 -3.92
C TRP A 66 7.55 4.88 -2.57
N GLU A 67 7.46 5.94 -1.79
CA GLU A 67 6.81 5.89 -0.49
C GLU A 67 5.31 6.04 -0.68
N ASN A 68 4.55 5.20 0.02
CA ASN A 68 3.15 5.46 0.22
C ASN A 68 2.97 6.19 1.57
N PRO A 69 2.82 7.53 1.57
CA PRO A 69 2.81 8.31 2.82
C PRO A 69 1.67 7.86 3.74
N SER A 70 0.56 7.39 3.18
CA SER A 70 -0.53 6.75 3.90
C SER A 70 -1.22 5.78 2.96
N PRO A 71 -1.72 4.62 3.44
CA PRO A 71 -2.47 3.70 2.59
C PRO A 71 -3.55 4.42 1.78
N GLY A 72 -3.90 3.91 0.61
CA GLY A 72 -4.85 4.57 -0.29
C GLY A 72 -4.29 5.75 -1.10
N LEU A 73 -3.30 6.51 -0.61
CA LEU A 73 -2.76 7.64 -1.38
C LEU A 73 -1.89 7.14 -2.55
N PRO A 74 -1.78 7.91 -3.65
CA PRO A 74 -0.83 7.60 -4.69
C PRO A 74 0.58 7.64 -4.10
N ALA A 75 1.39 6.64 -4.46
CA ALA A 75 2.78 6.60 -4.04
C ALA A 75 3.52 7.83 -4.58
N ARG A 76 4.43 8.37 -3.78
CA ARG A 76 5.26 9.53 -4.14
C ARG A 76 6.71 9.10 -4.23
N PHE A 77 7.41 9.65 -5.21
CA PHE A 77 8.85 9.43 -5.35
C PHE A 77 9.57 10.00 -4.12
N SER A 78 10.35 9.16 -3.45
CA SER A 78 11.18 9.56 -2.30
C SER A 78 12.56 9.97 -2.79
N VAL A 79 12.78 11.28 -2.79
CA VAL A 79 14.10 11.86 -3.10
C VAL A 79 15.15 11.39 -2.09
N GLY A 80 14.78 11.25 -0.82
CA GLY A 80 15.70 10.79 0.23
C GLY A 80 16.18 9.36 -0.01
N GLU A 81 15.27 8.44 -0.31
CA GLU A 81 15.66 7.06 -0.65
C GLU A 81 16.47 7.01 -1.94
N PHE A 82 16.13 7.81 -2.96
CA PHE A 82 16.92 7.87 -4.18
C PHE A 82 18.36 8.34 -3.93
N LEU A 83 18.56 9.38 -3.11
CA LEU A 83 19.88 9.86 -2.73
C LEU A 83 20.67 8.80 -1.94
N ARG A 84 20.04 8.10 -1.00
CA ARG A 84 20.66 6.99 -0.28
C ARG A 84 21.11 5.88 -1.23
N TRP A 85 20.26 5.51 -2.20
CA TRP A 85 20.63 4.53 -3.22
C TRP A 85 21.79 5.01 -4.10
N LEU A 86 21.88 6.31 -4.43
CA LEU A 86 23.04 6.85 -5.15
C LEU A 86 24.33 6.75 -4.32
N GLU A 87 24.27 7.00 -3.02
CA GLU A 87 25.42 6.85 -2.11
C GLU A 87 25.93 5.40 -2.12
N VAL A 88 25.03 4.44 -1.88
CA VAL A 88 25.34 3.01 -1.87
C VAL A 88 25.91 2.52 -3.21
N LEU A 89 25.35 2.96 -4.34
CA LEU A 89 25.87 2.56 -5.65
C LEU A 89 27.25 3.17 -5.94
N ASN A 90 27.48 4.41 -5.51
CA ASN A 90 28.77 5.09 -5.70
C ASN A 90 29.89 4.47 -4.87
N GLU A 91 29.56 3.94 -3.68
CA GLU A 91 30.51 3.19 -2.84
C GLU A 91 31.08 1.95 -3.54
N GLU A 92 30.27 1.25 -4.36
CA GLU A 92 30.74 0.15 -5.20
C GLU A 92 31.66 0.68 -6.31
N SER A 93 31.14 1.58 -7.16
CA SER A 93 31.95 2.46 -7.99
C SER A 93 31.09 3.47 -8.76
N VAL A 94 31.70 4.59 -9.13
CA VAL A 94 31.07 5.64 -9.94
C VAL A 94 30.68 5.15 -11.35
N ALA A 95 31.56 4.36 -12.00
CA ALA A 95 31.28 3.81 -13.33
C ALA A 95 30.13 2.79 -13.31
N PHE A 96 30.08 1.95 -12.28
CA PHE A 96 28.96 1.03 -12.06
C PHE A 96 27.65 1.79 -11.88
N THR A 97 27.65 2.84 -11.06
CA THR A 97 26.47 3.70 -10.87
C THR A 97 26.00 4.31 -12.18
N ALA A 98 26.92 4.88 -12.97
CA ALA A 98 26.60 5.48 -14.26
C ALA A 98 26.02 4.47 -15.25
N GLU A 99 26.57 3.26 -15.33
CA GLU A 99 26.01 2.17 -16.14
C GLU A 99 24.58 1.85 -15.70
N ARG A 100 24.36 1.67 -14.40
CA ARG A 100 23.06 1.28 -13.85
C ARG A 100 22.00 2.35 -14.05
N LEU A 101 22.31 3.61 -13.83
CA LEU A 101 21.39 4.71 -14.07
C LEU A 101 21.00 4.85 -15.55
N GLN A 102 21.92 4.55 -16.48
CA GLN A 102 21.59 4.49 -17.90
C GLN A 102 20.56 3.40 -18.21
N THR A 103 20.61 2.25 -17.51
CA THR A 103 19.62 1.17 -17.72
C THR A 103 18.21 1.54 -17.27
N LEU A 104 18.06 2.46 -16.32
CA LEU A 104 16.76 2.99 -15.87
C LEU A 104 16.14 3.95 -16.91
N GLY A 105 16.94 4.45 -17.86
CA GLY A 105 16.47 5.28 -18.95
C GLY A 105 16.31 6.76 -18.59
N GLU A 106 16.22 7.57 -19.64
CA GLU A 106 16.28 9.03 -19.55
C GLU A 106 15.08 9.64 -18.82
N GLN A 107 13.88 9.08 -18.99
CA GLN A 107 12.65 9.64 -18.40
C GLN A 107 12.71 9.59 -16.87
N PHE A 108 12.97 8.41 -16.32
CA PHE A 108 13.14 8.21 -14.88
C PHE A 108 14.20 9.13 -14.30
N LEU A 109 15.39 9.17 -14.92
CA LEU A 109 16.48 9.97 -14.39
C LEU A 109 16.17 11.47 -14.44
N SER A 110 15.46 11.92 -15.47
CA SER A 110 15.02 13.31 -15.57
C SER A 110 13.97 13.66 -14.51
N ALA A 111 13.04 12.74 -14.21
CA ALA A 111 12.02 12.91 -13.18
C ALA A 111 12.62 12.91 -11.77
N ALA A 112 13.60 12.05 -11.50
CA ALA A 112 14.30 11.97 -10.23
C ALA A 112 15.22 13.18 -10.02
N LEU A 113 16.14 13.44 -10.96
CA LEU A 113 17.09 14.55 -10.85
C LEU A 113 16.41 15.92 -10.94
N GLY A 114 15.30 16.05 -11.68
CA GLY A 114 14.54 17.29 -11.74
C GLY A 114 13.98 17.75 -10.39
N GLN A 115 13.77 16.84 -9.44
CA GLN A 115 13.33 17.16 -8.08
C GLN A 115 14.48 17.63 -7.17
N ILE A 116 15.73 17.44 -7.60
CA ILE A 116 16.95 17.68 -6.81
C ILE A 116 17.76 18.83 -7.40
N LEU A 117 17.75 18.98 -8.73
CA LEU A 117 18.64 19.86 -9.47
C LEU A 117 17.92 21.11 -10.00
N ASP A 118 18.64 22.22 -9.93
CA ASP A 118 18.33 23.45 -10.67
C ASP A 118 19.29 23.55 -11.86
N VAL A 119 18.79 23.19 -13.04
CA VAL A 119 19.58 23.08 -14.28
C VAL A 119 19.29 24.25 -15.20
N HIS A 120 20.35 24.89 -15.69
CA HIS A 120 20.25 26.00 -16.63
C HIS A 120 21.16 25.79 -17.83
N GLY A 121 20.70 26.16 -19.03
CA GLY A 121 21.58 26.24 -20.20
C GLY A 121 22.55 27.42 -20.07
N LYS A 122 23.81 27.25 -20.46
CA LYS A 122 24.81 28.34 -20.46
C LYS A 122 24.41 29.52 -21.34
N ASP A 123 23.64 29.26 -22.39
CA ASP A 123 23.14 30.28 -23.32
C ASP A 123 21.99 31.11 -22.75
N ALA A 124 21.39 30.69 -21.63
CA ALA A 124 20.36 31.47 -20.95
C ALA A 124 21.03 32.69 -20.31
N GLN A 125 20.92 33.85 -20.96
CA GLN A 125 21.45 35.11 -20.44
C GLN A 125 20.82 35.42 -19.08
N PHE A 126 21.58 35.26 -18.00
CA PHE A 126 21.16 35.64 -16.66
C PHE A 126 21.17 37.17 -16.55
N GLY A 127 19.98 37.77 -16.60
CA GLY A 127 19.79 39.17 -16.28
C GLY A 127 19.92 39.41 -14.77
N GLY A 128 21.16 39.53 -14.28
CA GLY A 128 21.44 40.00 -12.93
C GLY A 128 22.69 39.38 -12.31
N ASN A 129 23.46 40.20 -11.59
CA ASN A 129 24.64 39.84 -10.79
C ASN A 129 24.32 38.87 -9.64
N ALA A 130 23.74 37.71 -9.92
CA ALA A 130 23.71 36.60 -8.99
C ALA A 130 25.09 35.94 -9.00
N VAL A 131 25.72 35.89 -7.84
CA VAL A 131 27.00 35.22 -7.57
C VAL A 131 26.96 33.82 -8.18
N LEU A 132 27.79 33.58 -9.20
CA LEU A 132 27.87 32.33 -9.98
C LEU A 132 28.68 31.22 -9.26
N ASP A 133 29.02 31.40 -7.99
CA ASP A 133 30.11 30.65 -7.33
C ASP A 133 29.73 29.20 -6.96
N ASP A 134 28.43 28.88 -6.84
CA ASP A 134 27.96 27.56 -6.38
C ASP A 134 27.36 26.69 -7.50
N ARG A 135 27.67 26.97 -8.77
CA ARG A 135 27.19 26.18 -9.93
C ARG A 135 28.34 25.45 -10.60
N GLU A 136 28.12 24.19 -10.93
CA GLU A 136 29.09 23.36 -11.62
C GLU A 136 28.75 23.15 -13.09
N ASP A 137 29.80 22.97 -13.88
CA ASP A 137 29.76 22.89 -15.33
C ASP A 137 29.63 21.43 -15.78
N PHE A 138 28.55 21.13 -16.51
CA PHE A 138 28.37 19.87 -17.20
C PHE A 138 27.97 20.13 -18.67
N GLY A 139 28.97 20.21 -19.54
CA GLY A 139 28.74 20.38 -20.99
C GLY A 139 28.15 21.75 -21.32
N ASP A 140 26.90 21.79 -21.79
CA ASP A 140 26.19 23.03 -22.10
C ASP A 140 25.35 23.57 -20.92
N PHE A 141 25.44 22.93 -19.76
CA PHE A 141 24.58 23.19 -18.61
C PHE A 141 25.37 23.66 -17.38
N LEU A 142 24.74 24.55 -16.60
CA LEU A 142 25.14 24.91 -15.25
C LEU A 142 24.16 24.27 -14.27
N VAL A 143 24.69 23.49 -13.33
CA VAL A 143 23.90 22.65 -12.42
C VAL A 143 24.20 23.05 -10.97
N ARG A 144 23.18 23.08 -10.15
CA ARG A 144 23.29 23.12 -8.67
C ARG A 144 22.16 22.32 -8.04
N THR A 145 22.27 22.03 -6.75
CA THR A 145 21.17 21.50 -5.94
C THR A 145 20.09 22.54 -5.71
N LEU A 146 18.86 22.06 -5.53
CA LEU A 146 17.76 22.84 -4.98
C LEU A 146 17.95 23.01 -3.47
N PRO A 147 17.44 24.12 -2.89
CA PRO A 147 17.54 24.36 -1.46
C PRO A 147 16.96 23.18 -0.66
N GLY A 148 17.71 22.71 0.33
CA GLY A 148 17.33 21.56 1.16
C GLY A 148 17.98 20.23 0.78
N TYR A 149 18.74 20.18 -0.33
CA TYR A 149 19.51 19.01 -0.75
C TYR A 149 21.03 19.27 -0.83
N ASP A 150 21.48 20.41 -0.30
CA ASP A 150 22.87 20.87 -0.43
C ASP A 150 23.86 19.89 0.24
N ASP A 151 23.44 19.23 1.33
CA ASP A 151 24.23 18.21 2.04
C ASP A 151 24.53 16.96 1.18
N HIS A 152 23.75 16.72 0.12
CA HIS A 152 23.93 15.58 -0.79
C HIS A 152 24.60 15.97 -2.12
N TRP A 153 25.06 17.21 -2.26
CA TRP A 153 25.64 17.68 -3.52
C TRP A 153 26.84 16.84 -3.96
N ASP A 154 27.72 16.45 -3.05
CA ASP A 154 28.91 15.66 -3.39
C ASP A 154 28.54 14.29 -4.01
N THR A 155 27.52 13.63 -3.48
CA THR A 155 26.98 12.38 -4.02
C THR A 155 26.43 12.60 -5.44
N VAL A 156 25.59 13.63 -5.60
CA VAL A 156 24.96 13.93 -6.88
C VAL A 156 26.00 14.33 -7.92
N ARG A 157 26.94 15.20 -7.56
CA ARG A 157 28.07 15.63 -8.38
C ARG A 157 28.93 14.46 -8.84
N THR A 158 29.25 13.54 -7.94
CA THR A 158 30.04 12.33 -8.25
C THR A 158 29.31 11.49 -9.30
N THR A 159 28.01 11.26 -9.11
CA THR A 159 27.15 10.56 -10.07
C THR A 159 27.09 11.25 -11.43
N LEU A 160 26.87 12.57 -11.45
CA LEU A 160 26.81 13.36 -12.69
C LEU A 160 28.16 13.33 -13.43
N SER A 161 29.28 13.40 -12.70
CA SER A 161 30.63 13.32 -13.29
C SER A 161 30.88 11.93 -13.91
N GLY A 162 30.43 10.86 -13.26
CA GLY A 162 30.46 9.51 -13.81
C GLY A 162 29.65 9.38 -15.10
N LEU A 163 28.40 9.84 -15.08
CA LEU A 163 27.53 9.85 -16.26
C LEU A 163 28.11 10.70 -17.40
N HIS A 164 28.72 11.84 -17.09
CA HIS A 164 29.35 12.70 -18.09
C HIS A 164 30.59 12.02 -18.70
N HIS A 165 31.39 11.34 -17.89
CA HIS A 165 32.58 10.62 -18.36
C HIS A 165 32.20 9.46 -19.28
N ASP A 166 31.23 8.64 -18.86
CA ASP A 166 30.87 7.41 -19.57
C ASP A 166 29.99 7.68 -20.80
N ASN A 167 29.01 8.59 -20.69
CA ASN A 167 28.08 8.89 -21.77
C ASN A 167 27.59 10.35 -21.73
N PRO A 168 28.42 11.31 -22.18
CA PRO A 168 28.09 12.74 -22.12
C PRO A 168 26.76 13.06 -22.81
N ARG A 169 26.48 12.42 -23.95
CA ARG A 169 25.25 12.64 -24.72
C ARG A 169 24.00 12.20 -23.98
N PHE A 170 24.08 11.13 -23.18
CA PHE A 170 22.96 10.68 -22.37
C PHE A 170 22.67 11.70 -21.27
N LEU A 171 23.71 12.15 -20.56
CA LEU A 171 23.58 13.18 -19.53
C LEU A 171 23.00 14.48 -20.10
N ASP A 172 23.47 14.95 -21.25
CA ASP A 172 22.95 16.15 -21.90
C ASP A 172 21.44 16.06 -22.19
N ARG A 173 20.94 14.88 -22.61
CA ARG A 173 19.50 14.68 -22.86
C ARG A 173 18.69 14.69 -21.56
N VAL A 174 19.23 14.13 -20.48
CA VAL A 174 18.61 14.16 -19.15
C VAL A 174 18.57 15.59 -18.61
N LEU A 175 19.69 16.30 -18.58
CA LEU A 175 19.78 17.68 -18.09
C LEU A 175 18.89 18.63 -18.90
N ARG A 176 18.82 18.46 -20.23
CA ARG A 176 17.90 19.22 -21.10
C ARG A 176 16.42 19.01 -20.77
N ARG A 177 16.04 17.85 -20.19
CA ARG A 177 14.66 17.63 -19.72
C ARG A 177 14.43 18.23 -18.34
N CYS A 178 15.47 18.37 -17.53
CA CYS A 178 15.42 19.04 -16.23
C CYS A 178 15.41 20.58 -16.37
N THR A 179 15.90 21.16 -17.47
CA THR A 179 15.88 22.62 -17.66
C THR A 179 14.46 23.17 -17.71
N PRO A 180 14.13 24.24 -16.95
CA PRO A 180 12.80 24.81 -16.93
C PRO A 180 12.34 25.31 -18.30
N SER A 181 11.22 24.78 -18.81
CA SER A 181 10.57 25.32 -20.00
C SER A 181 9.93 26.64 -19.63
N TRP A 182 10.47 27.75 -20.14
CA TRP A 182 9.91 29.08 -19.90
C TRP A 182 8.66 29.28 -20.76
N THR A 183 7.54 28.67 -20.37
CA THR A 183 6.21 29.03 -20.87
C THR A 183 5.73 30.19 -20.00
N GLY A 184 5.40 31.33 -20.61
CA GLY A 184 5.22 32.63 -19.94
C GLY A 184 4.06 32.77 -18.95
N PHE A 185 3.55 31.70 -18.35
CA PHE A 185 2.51 31.71 -17.32
C PHE A 185 2.89 30.75 -16.20
N ALA A 186 3.21 31.30 -15.02
CA ALA A 186 3.59 30.60 -13.79
C ALA A 186 4.73 29.55 -13.95
N SER A 187 5.69 29.57 -13.04
CA SER A 187 6.86 28.68 -13.07
C SER A 187 6.51 27.21 -12.76
N GLU A 188 5.71 26.57 -13.61
CA GLU A 188 5.55 25.11 -13.59
C GLU A 188 6.85 24.51 -14.11
N ARG A 189 7.66 24.01 -13.18
CA ARG A 189 8.93 23.39 -13.53
C ARG A 189 8.64 22.06 -14.25
N PRO A 190 9.30 21.77 -15.39
CA PRO A 190 9.01 20.63 -16.25
C PRO A 190 9.20 19.26 -15.58
N TYR A 191 9.88 19.19 -14.44
CA TYR A 191 9.94 17.95 -13.66
C TYR A 191 8.60 17.54 -13.06
N ALA A 192 7.65 18.47 -12.84
CA ALA A 192 6.32 18.11 -12.35
C ALA A 192 5.58 17.23 -13.36
N LEU A 193 5.69 17.55 -14.66
CA LEU A 193 5.13 16.73 -15.74
C LEU A 193 5.88 15.41 -15.88
N ALA A 194 7.22 15.42 -15.90
CA ALA A 194 8.01 14.19 -15.99
C ALA A 194 7.80 13.25 -14.79
N SER A 195 7.57 13.79 -13.59
CA SER A 195 7.24 13.02 -12.39
C SER A 195 5.84 12.39 -12.47
N VAL A 196 4.86 13.10 -13.02
CA VAL A 196 3.52 12.56 -13.27
C VAL A 196 3.57 11.44 -14.31
N ASP A 197 4.30 11.64 -15.41
CA ASP A 197 4.47 10.63 -16.45
C ASP A 197 5.15 9.36 -15.91
N GLU A 198 6.24 9.50 -15.15
CA GLU A 198 6.94 8.34 -14.56
C GLU A 198 6.08 7.64 -13.49
N SER A 199 5.28 8.38 -12.72
CA SER A 199 4.32 7.79 -11.77
C SER A 199 3.28 6.95 -12.50
N GLY A 200 2.74 7.47 -13.61
CA GLY A 200 1.77 6.76 -14.45
C GLY A 200 2.38 5.54 -15.12
N ASP A 201 3.58 5.67 -15.70
CA ASP A 201 4.29 4.55 -16.33
C ASP A 201 4.64 3.46 -15.31
N ARG A 202 5.02 3.84 -14.09
CA ARG A 202 5.19 2.90 -12.97
C ARG A 202 3.89 2.18 -12.66
N ASP A 203 2.79 2.89 -12.50
CA ASP A 203 1.51 2.27 -12.17
C ASP A 203 1.05 1.31 -13.28
N ILE A 204 1.28 1.65 -14.56
CA ILE A 204 1.07 0.73 -15.68
C ILE A 204 1.93 -0.54 -15.56
N ARG A 205 3.23 -0.40 -15.22
CA ARG A 205 4.12 -1.55 -15.00
C ARG A 205 3.67 -2.40 -13.81
N ARG A 206 3.19 -1.79 -12.73
CA ARG A 206 2.66 -2.50 -11.56
C ARG A 206 1.34 -3.19 -11.88
N GLU A 207 0.47 -2.56 -12.64
CA GLU A 207 -0.78 -3.17 -13.14
C GLU A 207 -0.47 -4.36 -14.04
N GLN A 208 0.50 -4.20 -14.95
CA GLN A 208 1.03 -5.32 -15.71
C GLN A 208 1.55 -6.39 -14.76
N ALA A 209 2.25 -6.04 -13.68
CA ALA A 209 2.71 -6.95 -12.62
C ALA A 209 1.60 -7.60 -11.78
N GLY A 210 0.32 -7.26 -11.98
CA GLY A 210 -0.82 -7.82 -11.28
C GLY A 210 -1.17 -7.05 -10.00
N PHE A 211 -0.68 -5.83 -9.83
CA PHE A 211 -1.13 -4.94 -8.77
C PHE A 211 -2.31 -4.09 -9.26
N VAL A 212 -2.98 -3.41 -8.33
CA VAL A 212 -4.05 -2.44 -8.63
C VAL A 212 -3.57 -1.07 -8.17
N SER A 213 -3.69 -0.05 -9.01
CA SER A 213 -3.41 1.33 -8.63
C SER A 213 -4.36 1.81 -7.54
N ALA A 214 -3.89 2.68 -6.65
CA ALA A 214 -4.68 3.15 -5.51
C ALA A 214 -5.95 3.90 -5.96
N GLU A 215 -5.87 4.64 -7.05
CA GLU A 215 -7.02 5.31 -7.68
C GLU A 215 -8.07 4.30 -8.15
N THR A 216 -7.65 3.26 -8.88
CA THR A 216 -8.54 2.21 -9.37
C THR A 216 -9.21 1.45 -8.22
N ALA A 217 -8.44 1.12 -7.18
CA ALA A 217 -8.94 0.44 -5.98
C ALA A 217 -9.99 1.29 -5.25
N ARG A 218 -9.72 2.59 -5.06
CA ARG A 218 -10.68 3.53 -4.45
C ARG A 218 -11.94 3.70 -5.28
N ALA A 219 -11.83 3.80 -6.60
CA ALA A 219 -12.98 3.88 -7.49
C ALA A 219 -13.89 2.65 -7.32
N PHE A 220 -13.30 1.44 -7.30
CA PHE A 220 -14.04 0.20 -7.05
C PHE A 220 -14.72 0.17 -5.68
N LEU A 221 -14.02 0.55 -4.61
CA LEU A 221 -14.58 0.57 -3.24
C LEU A 221 -15.67 1.64 -3.08
N ALA A 222 -15.50 2.81 -3.69
CA ALA A 222 -16.48 3.89 -3.69
C ALA A 222 -17.74 3.51 -4.47
N GLU A 223 -17.60 2.88 -5.64
CA GLU A 223 -18.72 2.36 -6.42
C GLU A 223 -19.50 1.31 -5.61
N ALA A 224 -18.81 0.36 -4.99
CA ALA A 224 -19.44 -0.66 -4.15
C ALA A 224 -20.17 -0.07 -2.94
N ARG A 225 -19.64 1.02 -2.35
CA ARG A 225 -20.26 1.74 -1.23
C ARG A 225 -21.58 2.40 -1.61
N VAL A 226 -21.64 3.06 -2.78
CA VAL A 226 -22.80 3.90 -3.18
C VAL A 226 -23.83 3.13 -4.01
N ALA A 227 -23.44 2.05 -4.69
CA ALA A 227 -24.34 1.29 -5.56
C ALA A 227 -25.59 0.77 -4.81
N PRO A 228 -26.79 0.81 -5.43
CA PRO A 228 -27.99 0.24 -4.84
C PRO A 228 -27.84 -1.26 -4.59
N PHE A 229 -28.25 -1.71 -3.40
CA PHE A 229 -28.13 -3.11 -2.99
C PHE A 229 -28.76 -4.10 -3.99
N ALA A 230 -29.93 -3.77 -4.54
CA ALA A 230 -30.61 -4.60 -5.54
C ALA A 230 -29.73 -4.81 -6.80
N THR A 231 -29.10 -3.75 -7.29
CA THR A 231 -28.19 -3.79 -8.44
C THR A 231 -26.96 -4.66 -8.17
N LEU A 232 -26.41 -4.62 -6.95
CA LEU A 232 -25.29 -5.48 -6.55
C LEU A 232 -25.68 -6.95 -6.47
N VAL A 233 -26.92 -7.24 -6.06
CA VAL A 233 -27.43 -8.61 -5.97
C VAL A 233 -27.67 -9.22 -7.35
N GLU A 234 -28.25 -8.43 -8.25
CA GLU A 234 -28.64 -8.81 -9.63
C GLU A 234 -27.47 -8.79 -10.63
N SER A 235 -26.26 -8.39 -10.22
CA SER A 235 -25.12 -8.33 -11.14
C SER A 235 -24.73 -9.73 -11.67
N GLU A 236 -24.80 -9.90 -12.99
CA GLU A 236 -24.49 -11.16 -13.70
C GLU A 236 -23.07 -11.21 -14.27
N GLY A 237 -22.35 -10.09 -14.29
CA GLY A 237 -21.02 -9.99 -14.88
C GLY A 237 -20.06 -9.12 -14.09
N TYR A 238 -18.77 -9.22 -14.42
CA TYR A 238 -17.73 -8.37 -13.85
C TYR A 238 -17.95 -6.90 -14.25
N ASP A 239 -17.67 -6.00 -13.31
CA ASP A 239 -17.53 -4.59 -13.67
C ASP A 239 -16.33 -4.38 -14.60
N PRO A 240 -16.27 -3.26 -15.35
CA PRO A 240 -15.21 -3.03 -16.33
C PRO A 240 -13.79 -3.06 -15.73
N ILE A 241 -13.63 -2.63 -14.48
CA ILE A 241 -12.33 -2.58 -13.79
C ILE A 241 -11.87 -4.00 -13.48
N SER A 242 -12.71 -4.78 -12.80
CA SER A 242 -12.45 -6.17 -12.45
C SER A 242 -12.23 -7.03 -13.69
N ALA A 243 -13.03 -6.83 -14.75
CA ALA A 243 -12.90 -7.56 -16.00
C ALA A 243 -11.54 -7.32 -16.68
N ARG A 244 -11.08 -6.06 -16.72
CA ARG A 244 -9.78 -5.68 -17.29
C ARG A 244 -8.63 -6.32 -16.51
N TYR A 245 -8.69 -6.30 -15.18
CA TYR A 245 -7.66 -6.90 -14.33
C TYR A 245 -7.57 -8.42 -14.55
N LEU A 246 -8.70 -9.12 -14.44
CA LEU A 246 -8.73 -10.58 -14.58
C LEU A 246 -8.28 -11.03 -15.97
N ALA A 247 -8.69 -10.32 -17.03
CA ALA A 247 -8.23 -10.59 -18.39
C ALA A 247 -6.71 -10.44 -18.54
N THR A 248 -6.11 -9.45 -17.88
CA THR A 248 -4.66 -9.25 -17.86
C THR A 248 -3.96 -10.41 -17.14
N GLN A 249 -4.49 -10.83 -15.99
CA GLN A 249 -3.95 -11.97 -15.24
C GLN A 249 -4.04 -13.28 -16.02
N THR A 250 -5.15 -13.55 -16.72
CA THR A 250 -5.29 -14.74 -17.56
C THR A 250 -4.28 -14.76 -18.71
N ARG A 251 -4.06 -13.62 -19.40
CA ARG A 251 -3.05 -13.54 -20.47
C ARG A 251 -1.65 -13.87 -19.94
N ARG A 252 -1.31 -13.38 -18.75
CA ARG A 252 -0.03 -13.67 -18.13
C ARG A 252 0.14 -15.15 -17.86
N ALA A 253 -0.85 -15.80 -17.25
CA ALA A 253 -0.82 -17.24 -16.99
C ALA A 253 -0.62 -18.08 -18.27
N VAL A 254 -1.09 -17.59 -19.43
CA VAL A 254 -0.88 -18.23 -20.73
C VAL A 254 0.52 -17.96 -21.29
N ASP A 255 1.05 -16.74 -21.11
CA ASP A 255 2.41 -16.40 -21.53
C ASP A 255 3.49 -17.09 -20.68
N THR A 256 3.16 -17.62 -19.49
CA THR A 256 4.10 -18.32 -18.59
C THR A 256 4.32 -19.83 -18.81
N ASP A 257 3.87 -20.51 -19.89
CA ASP A 257 4.18 -21.96 -20.10
C ASP A 257 4.12 -22.41 -21.60
N PRO A 258 4.90 -23.39 -22.16
CA PRO A 258 5.99 -24.22 -21.62
C PRO A 258 7.27 -24.28 -22.52
N ALA A 259 7.65 -23.23 -23.25
CA ALA A 259 8.83 -23.27 -24.16
C ALA A 259 10.17 -22.88 -23.49
N THR A 260 10.15 -22.46 -22.23
CA THR A 260 11.33 -22.10 -21.42
C THR A 260 11.59 -23.10 -20.29
N LYS A 261 11.34 -24.40 -20.51
CA LYS A 261 11.85 -25.49 -19.65
C LYS A 261 13.31 -25.82 -19.93
N THR A 262 14.17 -24.81 -19.94
CA THR A 262 15.61 -25.01 -19.85
C THR A 262 16.09 -24.03 -18.78
N ASP A 263 16.43 -24.58 -17.63
CA ASP A 263 16.98 -23.89 -16.44
C ASP A 263 16.00 -23.18 -15.49
N ALA A 264 14.87 -23.81 -15.15
CA ALA A 264 14.30 -23.57 -13.82
C ALA A 264 15.36 -23.95 -12.76
N PRO A 265 15.60 -23.14 -11.72
CA PRO A 265 16.48 -23.55 -10.62
C PRO A 265 15.93 -24.84 -10.02
N ASN A 266 16.81 -25.78 -9.63
CA ASN A 266 16.36 -26.96 -8.89
C ASN A 266 15.57 -26.46 -7.67
N ASP A 267 14.35 -26.98 -7.47
CA ASP A 267 13.49 -26.61 -6.34
C ASP A 267 14.22 -26.75 -4.98
N ASP A 268 15.21 -27.63 -4.91
CA ASP A 268 16.08 -27.82 -3.75
C ASP A 268 16.98 -26.59 -3.47
N GLU A 269 17.54 -25.93 -4.49
CA GLU A 269 18.43 -24.77 -4.32
C GLU A 269 17.65 -23.50 -3.93
N LEU A 270 16.43 -23.35 -4.47
CA LEU A 270 15.54 -22.25 -4.10
C LEU A 270 14.92 -22.49 -2.72
N SER A 271 14.67 -23.75 -2.35
CA SER A 271 14.27 -24.14 -0.99
C SER A 271 15.37 -23.90 0.03
N ASP A 272 16.64 -24.16 -0.28
CA ASP A 272 17.78 -23.86 0.60
C ASP A 272 17.95 -22.35 0.83
N LEU A 273 17.79 -21.53 -0.23
CA LEU A 273 17.86 -20.07 -0.11
C LEU A 273 16.65 -19.51 0.65
N LEU A 274 15.44 -20.04 0.41
CA LEU A 274 14.24 -19.73 1.20
C LEU A 274 14.36 -20.21 2.65
N ALA A 275 15.05 -21.32 2.92
CA ALA A 275 15.31 -21.83 4.26
C ALA A 275 16.30 -20.93 5.02
N ILE A 276 17.37 -20.49 4.37
CA ILE A 276 18.31 -19.48 4.91
C ILE A 276 17.55 -18.19 5.21
N LEU A 277 16.76 -17.70 4.25
CA LEU A 277 15.90 -16.53 4.41
C LEU A 277 14.90 -16.68 5.57
N SER A 278 14.25 -17.84 5.72
CA SER A 278 13.31 -18.11 6.80
C SER A 278 13.95 -18.13 8.20
N GLN A 279 15.27 -18.34 8.29
CA GLN A 279 16.02 -18.28 9.55
C GLN A 279 16.38 -16.84 9.96
N VAL A 280 16.32 -15.86 9.06
CA VAL A 280 16.80 -14.50 9.33
C VAL A 280 15.75 -13.61 10.00
N GLU A 281 14.48 -13.71 9.64
CA GLU A 281 13.36 -13.16 10.43
C GLU A 281 12.06 -13.47 9.68
N GLY A 282 11.21 -14.32 10.24
CA GLY A 282 9.77 -14.35 9.95
C GLY A 282 9.31 -14.29 8.49
N ILE A 283 10.12 -14.74 7.51
CA ILE A 283 9.70 -14.74 6.10
C ILE A 283 8.55 -15.71 6.00
N ALA A 284 7.35 -15.13 5.91
CA ALA A 284 6.11 -15.84 5.79
C ALA A 284 6.28 -16.92 4.71
N ARG A 285 6.19 -18.18 5.14
CA ARG A 285 5.82 -19.29 4.27
C ARG A 285 4.77 -18.79 3.31
N ALA A 286 4.88 -19.16 2.03
CA ALA A 286 3.85 -18.97 1.01
C ALA A 286 2.47 -19.01 1.68
N PRO A 287 1.64 -17.96 1.54
CA PRO A 287 0.48 -17.76 2.40
C PRO A 287 -0.27 -19.09 2.45
N GLN A 288 -0.27 -19.72 3.64
CA GLN A 288 -1.10 -20.88 3.89
C GLN A 288 -2.53 -20.33 3.92
N LEU A 289 -3.05 -20.05 2.73
CA LEU A 289 -4.35 -19.45 2.43
C LEU A 289 -5.50 -20.30 2.99
N LEU A 290 -5.17 -21.52 3.41
CA LEU A 290 -6.05 -22.54 3.97
C LEU A 290 -5.56 -23.06 5.34
N ALA A 291 -4.80 -22.28 6.13
CA ALA A 291 -4.55 -22.66 7.52
C ALA A 291 -5.89 -22.68 8.29
N PRO A 292 -6.18 -23.73 9.09
CA PRO A 292 -7.42 -23.84 9.85
C PRO A 292 -7.40 -22.91 11.07
N GLY A 293 -7.57 -21.61 10.82
CA GLY A 293 -7.83 -20.60 11.84
C GLY A 293 -9.34 -20.48 12.14
N GLU A 294 -9.68 -20.64 13.41
CA GLU A 294 -10.97 -20.46 14.10
C GLU A 294 -12.26 -20.50 13.26
N THR A 295 -12.88 -21.68 13.27
CA THR A 295 -14.31 -22.06 13.37
C THR A 295 -15.46 -21.25 12.74
N ARG A 296 -15.33 -19.98 12.35
CA ARG A 296 -16.45 -19.10 11.95
C ARG A 296 -16.42 -18.59 10.49
N THR A 297 -15.28 -18.65 9.79
CA THR A 297 -15.19 -18.41 8.32
C THR A 297 -15.60 -19.62 7.46
N ARG A 298 -16.36 -20.57 8.00
CA ARG A 298 -16.57 -21.89 7.37
C ARG A 298 -17.32 -21.81 6.03
N THR A 299 -18.25 -20.88 5.83
CA THR A 299 -19.17 -20.95 4.67
C THR A 299 -18.46 -20.79 3.32
N ILE A 300 -17.69 -19.72 3.12
CA ILE A 300 -16.99 -19.53 1.83
C ILE A 300 -15.77 -20.43 1.71
N ARG A 301 -15.00 -20.64 2.79
CA ARG A 301 -13.83 -21.52 2.74
C ARG A 301 -14.21 -22.97 2.43
N THR A 302 -15.30 -23.47 3.00
CA THR A 302 -15.86 -24.78 2.63
C THR A 302 -16.32 -24.79 1.17
N GLY A 303 -17.02 -23.74 0.72
CA GLY A 303 -17.42 -23.62 -0.69
C GLY A 303 -16.24 -23.59 -1.67
N LEU A 304 -15.12 -22.94 -1.31
CA LEU A 304 -13.88 -22.96 -2.10
C LEU A 304 -13.21 -24.34 -2.09
N ALA A 305 -13.19 -25.04 -0.95
CA ALA A 305 -12.66 -26.40 -0.88
C ALA A 305 -13.51 -27.41 -1.69
N ASP A 306 -14.83 -27.25 -1.69
CA ASP A 306 -15.72 -28.05 -2.55
C ASP A 306 -15.49 -27.73 -4.04
N LEU A 307 -15.31 -26.46 -4.40
CA LEU A 307 -14.95 -26.07 -5.77
C LEU A 307 -13.59 -26.62 -6.20
N GLU A 308 -12.60 -26.64 -5.32
CA GLU A 308 -11.29 -27.22 -5.60
C GLU A 308 -11.41 -28.71 -5.98
N ARG A 309 -12.23 -29.45 -5.23
CA ARG A 309 -12.49 -30.88 -5.49
C ARG A 309 -13.31 -31.11 -6.76
N ASP A 310 -14.39 -30.37 -6.93
CA ASP A 310 -15.43 -30.70 -7.91
C ASP A 310 -15.26 -29.93 -9.24
N ARG A 311 -14.67 -28.73 -9.22
CA ARG A 311 -14.54 -27.80 -10.36
C ARG A 311 -13.26 -26.95 -10.31
N PRO A 312 -12.08 -27.53 -10.57
CA PRO A 312 -10.78 -26.87 -10.36
C PRO A 312 -10.58 -25.58 -11.19
N VAL A 313 -11.21 -25.48 -12.37
CA VAL A 313 -11.13 -24.26 -13.21
C VAL A 313 -11.89 -23.09 -12.58
N GLU A 314 -13.07 -23.34 -12.02
CA GLU A 314 -13.84 -22.32 -11.30
C GLU A 314 -13.09 -21.91 -10.02
N PHE A 315 -12.50 -22.87 -9.30
CA PHE A 315 -11.66 -22.58 -8.14
C PHE A 315 -10.48 -21.65 -8.48
N ALA A 316 -9.72 -21.95 -9.54
CA ALA A 316 -8.62 -21.09 -9.98
C ALA A 316 -9.08 -19.66 -10.31
N THR A 317 -10.27 -19.53 -10.89
CA THR A 317 -10.89 -18.23 -11.16
C THR A 317 -11.21 -17.48 -9.85
N ARG A 318 -11.79 -18.15 -8.84
CA ARG A 318 -12.06 -17.55 -7.53
C ARG A 318 -10.78 -17.18 -6.78
N MET A 319 -9.71 -17.94 -6.94
CA MET A 319 -8.41 -17.57 -6.41
C MET A 319 -7.86 -16.29 -7.05
N GLY A 320 -8.03 -16.13 -8.38
CA GLY A 320 -7.71 -14.87 -9.07
C GLY A 320 -8.51 -13.68 -8.55
N GLU A 321 -9.81 -13.87 -8.33
CA GLU A 321 -10.68 -12.86 -7.70
C GLU A 321 -10.23 -12.50 -6.28
N LEU A 322 -9.83 -13.47 -5.46
CA LEU A 322 -9.38 -13.21 -4.10
C LEU A 322 -8.07 -12.42 -4.08
N VAL A 323 -7.13 -12.74 -4.98
CA VAL A 323 -5.88 -11.96 -5.15
C VAL A 323 -6.21 -10.54 -5.57
N TYR A 324 -7.10 -10.36 -6.54
CA TYR A 324 -7.57 -9.03 -6.96
C TYR A 324 -8.16 -8.23 -5.78
N LEU A 325 -9.09 -8.82 -5.02
CA LEU A 325 -9.73 -8.16 -3.89
C LEU A 325 -8.73 -7.83 -2.76
N SER A 326 -7.74 -8.68 -2.53
CA SER A 326 -6.66 -8.42 -1.58
C SER A 326 -5.85 -7.19 -2.01
N ASN A 327 -5.49 -7.10 -3.29
CA ASN A 327 -4.78 -5.95 -3.85
C ASN A 327 -5.63 -4.67 -3.79
N VAL A 328 -6.93 -4.76 -4.06
CA VAL A 328 -7.87 -3.63 -3.91
C VAL A 328 -7.91 -3.14 -2.47
N LEU A 329 -7.98 -4.04 -1.49
CA LEU A 329 -8.00 -3.64 -0.08
C LEU A 329 -6.69 -2.97 0.35
N MET A 330 -5.54 -3.57 0.00
CA MET A 330 -4.22 -3.01 0.34
C MET A 330 -3.97 -1.65 -0.33
N ALA A 331 -4.42 -1.48 -1.57
CA ALA A 331 -4.20 -0.26 -2.34
C ALA A 331 -5.27 0.81 -2.07
N GLY A 332 -6.48 0.43 -1.69
CA GLY A 332 -7.64 1.33 -1.64
C GLY A 332 -8.01 1.82 -0.24
N VAL A 333 -7.81 1.00 0.80
CA VAL A 333 -8.11 1.37 2.19
C VAL A 333 -6.98 2.22 2.74
N SER A 334 -7.32 3.38 3.31
CA SER A 334 -6.36 4.36 3.80
C SER A 334 -6.05 4.30 5.28
N SER A 335 -7.02 3.90 6.10
CA SER A 335 -6.88 3.98 7.56
C SER A 335 -5.98 2.90 8.17
N ILE A 336 -5.77 1.77 7.48
CA ILE A 336 -5.03 0.61 8.02
C ILE A 336 -4.06 0.07 6.96
N LYS A 337 -2.80 -0.15 7.37
CA LYS A 337 -1.82 -0.91 6.58
C LYS A 337 -2.15 -2.40 6.69
N LEU A 338 -2.76 -2.97 5.64
CA LEU A 338 -2.99 -4.41 5.56
C LEU A 338 -1.76 -5.11 4.99
N SER A 339 -1.30 -6.17 5.66
CA SER A 339 -0.25 -7.03 5.11
C SER A 339 -0.80 -7.97 4.03
N GLU A 340 0.10 -8.51 3.20
CA GLU A 340 -0.21 -9.54 2.18
C GLU A 340 -0.90 -10.78 2.79
N ALA A 341 -0.64 -11.08 4.06
CA ALA A 341 -1.23 -12.21 4.78
C ALA A 341 -2.61 -11.89 5.37
N GLU A 342 -2.88 -10.63 5.72
CA GLU A 342 -4.15 -10.20 6.32
C GLU A 342 -5.21 -9.87 5.27
N ALA A 343 -4.82 -9.18 4.19
CA ALA A 343 -5.72 -8.73 3.13
C ALA A 343 -6.67 -9.83 2.59
N PRO A 344 -6.23 -11.06 2.27
CA PRO A 344 -7.14 -12.11 1.81
C PRO A 344 -8.14 -12.54 2.90
N ASN A 345 -7.74 -12.52 4.17
CA ASN A 345 -8.64 -12.87 5.27
C ASN A 345 -9.72 -11.80 5.47
N VAL A 346 -9.35 -10.53 5.38
CA VAL A 346 -10.30 -9.41 5.42
C VAL A 346 -11.26 -9.48 4.23
N ALA A 347 -10.75 -9.75 3.01
CA ALA A 347 -11.60 -9.92 1.84
C ALA A 347 -12.61 -11.06 2.03
N LEU A 348 -12.17 -12.21 2.54
CA LEU A 348 -13.06 -13.34 2.84
C LEU A 348 -14.07 -13.02 3.95
N ALA A 349 -13.69 -12.27 4.99
CA ALA A 349 -14.59 -11.80 6.04
C ALA A 349 -15.73 -10.96 5.45
N ILE A 350 -15.39 -10.00 4.58
CA ILE A 350 -16.35 -9.15 3.87
C ILE A 350 -17.27 -10.01 2.98
N CYS A 351 -16.71 -10.97 2.24
CA CYS A 351 -17.52 -11.88 1.43
C CYS A 351 -18.46 -12.75 2.28
N ASN A 352 -18.00 -13.24 3.44
CA ASN A 352 -18.81 -14.05 4.36
C ASN A 352 -20.00 -13.25 4.90
N LEU A 353 -19.79 -11.95 5.17
CA LEU A 353 -20.86 -11.05 5.60
C LEU A 353 -22.00 -11.01 4.59
N ALA A 354 -21.69 -10.94 3.30
CA ALA A 354 -22.68 -10.99 2.23
C ALA A 354 -23.33 -12.36 2.07
N ALA A 355 -22.55 -13.44 2.20
CA ALA A 355 -23.06 -14.80 2.08
C ALA A 355 -24.13 -15.10 3.14
N GLY A 356 -23.98 -14.59 4.36
CA GLY A 356 -24.97 -14.74 5.44
C GLY A 356 -26.29 -14.02 5.19
N GLN A 357 -26.34 -13.04 4.29
CA GLN A 357 -27.57 -12.32 3.93
C GLN A 357 -28.35 -13.00 2.80
N ARG A 358 -27.73 -13.95 2.10
CA ARG A 358 -28.36 -14.71 1.01
C ARG A 358 -28.96 -16.01 1.54
N GLY A 359 -30.07 -16.43 0.94
CA GLY A 359 -30.69 -17.72 1.27
C GLY A 359 -29.79 -18.91 0.89
N PRO A 360 -29.98 -20.07 1.52
CA PRO A 360 -29.12 -21.26 1.35
C PRO A 360 -29.17 -21.91 -0.04
N SER A 361 -30.05 -21.47 -0.94
CA SER A 361 -30.30 -22.11 -2.23
C SER A 361 -29.41 -21.63 -3.39
N ASP A 362 -28.74 -20.49 -3.25
CA ASP A 362 -27.80 -20.00 -4.27
C ASP A 362 -26.37 -20.28 -3.82
N ASN A 363 -25.60 -21.03 -4.63
CA ASN A 363 -24.14 -21.08 -4.47
C ASN A 363 -23.53 -19.90 -5.25
N PRO A 364 -23.22 -18.76 -4.61
CA PRO A 364 -22.77 -17.56 -5.30
C PRO A 364 -21.39 -17.73 -5.95
N LEU A 365 -20.65 -18.80 -5.62
CA LEU A 365 -19.30 -19.04 -6.09
C LEU A 365 -19.24 -19.76 -7.45
N THR A 366 -20.34 -20.35 -7.93
CA THR A 366 -20.33 -21.04 -9.23
C THR A 366 -20.39 -20.06 -10.40
N ASN A 367 -21.19 -19.00 -10.28
CA ASN A 367 -21.36 -18.02 -11.35
C ASN A 367 -20.53 -16.75 -11.12
N PRO A 368 -19.91 -16.17 -12.18
CA PRO A 368 -19.31 -14.85 -12.09
C PRO A 368 -20.39 -13.80 -11.69
N PRO A 369 -19.99 -12.71 -11.01
CA PRO A 369 -18.63 -12.37 -10.59
C PRO A 369 -18.22 -12.97 -9.23
N GLY A 370 -18.80 -14.12 -8.81
CA GLY A 370 -18.25 -14.95 -7.73
C GLY A 370 -18.00 -14.23 -6.41
N LEU A 371 -16.74 -14.22 -5.98
CA LEU A 371 -16.26 -13.53 -4.77
C LEU A 371 -16.34 -12.01 -4.91
N ILE A 372 -16.13 -11.45 -6.10
CA ILE A 372 -16.22 -9.98 -6.31
C ILE A 372 -17.64 -9.50 -6.03
N ARG A 373 -18.67 -10.26 -6.44
CA ARG A 373 -20.07 -9.93 -6.10
C ARG A 373 -20.30 -9.92 -4.59
N LEU A 374 -19.88 -10.99 -3.92
CA LEU A 374 -20.04 -11.13 -2.47
C LEU A 374 -19.29 -10.01 -1.74
N PHE A 375 -18.09 -9.69 -2.19
CA PHE A 375 -17.30 -8.61 -1.64
C PHE A 375 -18.04 -7.27 -1.77
N ARG A 376 -18.56 -6.92 -2.95
CA ARG A 376 -19.27 -5.64 -3.15
C ARG A 376 -20.50 -5.53 -2.25
N ILE A 377 -21.29 -6.60 -2.11
CA ILE A 377 -22.45 -6.65 -1.22
C ILE A 377 -22.03 -6.52 0.25
N GLY A 378 -20.97 -7.22 0.64
CA GLY A 378 -20.46 -7.21 2.01
C GLY A 378 -19.88 -5.86 2.36
N TRP A 379 -19.11 -5.26 1.46
CA TRP A 379 -18.51 -3.93 1.59
C TRP A 379 -19.59 -2.85 1.68
N HIS A 380 -20.63 -2.93 0.84
CA HIS A 380 -21.80 -2.05 0.92
C HIS A 380 -22.46 -2.13 2.30
N THR A 381 -22.67 -3.35 2.81
CA THR A 381 -23.25 -3.57 4.15
C THR A 381 -22.36 -2.97 5.23
N LEU A 382 -21.06 -3.28 5.19
CA LEU A 382 -20.09 -2.86 6.18
C LEU A 382 -19.98 -1.34 6.26
N CYS A 383 -19.95 -0.65 5.11
CA CYS A 383 -19.86 0.81 5.02
C CYS A 383 -21.08 1.55 5.61
N ARG A 384 -22.17 0.87 5.95
CA ARG A 384 -23.32 1.49 6.62
C ARG A 384 -23.11 1.67 8.13
N LEU A 385 -22.16 0.93 8.72
CA LEU A 385 -21.92 0.97 10.16
C LEU A 385 -21.33 2.29 10.65
N PRO A 386 -20.28 2.88 10.04
CA PRO A 386 -19.72 4.13 10.52
C PRO A 386 -20.73 5.29 10.60
N PRO A 387 -21.51 5.61 9.54
CA PRO A 387 -22.48 6.70 9.62
C PRO A 387 -23.62 6.38 10.59
N LEU A 388 -24.02 5.11 10.71
CA LEU A 388 -25.01 4.69 11.71
C LEU A 388 -24.50 4.92 13.14
N ALA A 389 -23.28 4.50 13.44
CA ALA A 389 -22.66 4.67 14.75
C ALA A 389 -22.43 6.15 15.10
N ALA A 390 -21.92 6.94 14.16
CA ALA A 390 -21.71 8.38 14.33
C ALA A 390 -23.04 9.11 14.59
N ARG A 391 -24.09 8.84 13.80
CA ARG A 391 -25.42 9.44 14.01
C ARG A 391 -26.04 9.01 15.34
N ARG A 392 -25.89 7.73 15.70
CA ARG A 392 -26.39 7.25 16.99
C ARG A 392 -25.70 7.96 18.16
N LEU A 393 -24.39 8.17 18.08
CA LEU A 393 -23.63 8.94 19.08
C LEU A 393 -24.18 10.37 19.20
N VAL A 394 -24.46 11.02 18.07
CA VAL A 394 -25.08 12.37 18.04
C VAL A 394 -26.43 12.37 18.75
N ASP A 395 -27.30 11.43 18.40
CA ASP A 395 -28.65 11.33 18.98
C ASP A 395 -28.58 11.15 20.50
N VAL A 396 -27.65 10.31 20.98
CA VAL A 396 -27.44 10.07 22.41
C VAL A 396 -26.96 11.33 23.13
N LEU A 397 -26.02 12.07 22.55
CA LEU A 397 -25.45 13.27 23.18
C LEU A 397 -26.33 14.53 23.02
N ARG A 398 -27.30 14.49 22.10
CA ARG A 398 -28.34 15.51 21.96
C ARG A 398 -29.61 15.25 22.77
N ASP A 399 -29.75 14.04 23.33
CA ASP A 399 -30.88 13.70 24.19
C ASP A 399 -30.96 14.65 25.39
N SER A 400 -32.16 15.17 25.67
CA SER A 400 -32.38 16.18 26.71
C SER A 400 -32.03 15.67 28.11
N ALA A 401 -32.30 14.40 28.42
CA ALA A 401 -32.00 13.82 29.73
C ALA A 401 -30.48 13.67 29.92
N ILE A 402 -29.76 13.32 28.86
CA ILE A 402 -28.28 13.26 28.90
C ILE A 402 -27.68 14.66 29.00
N ARG A 403 -28.20 15.63 28.25
CA ARG A 403 -27.72 17.02 28.34
C ARG A 403 -27.97 17.65 29.71
N GLU A 404 -29.08 17.33 30.36
CA GLU A 404 -29.34 17.76 31.74
C GLU A 404 -28.31 17.20 32.72
N ARG A 405 -27.97 15.89 32.60
CA ARG A 405 -26.92 15.25 33.40
C ARG A 405 -25.55 15.93 33.21
N LEU A 406 -25.20 16.24 31.96
CA LEU A 406 -23.94 16.89 31.60
C LEU A 406 -23.94 18.42 31.84
N GLY A 407 -25.07 19.02 32.21
CA GLY A 407 -25.25 20.47 32.32
C GLY A 407 -24.32 21.17 33.31
N THR A 408 -23.76 20.42 34.27
CA THR A 408 -22.71 20.93 35.18
C THR A 408 -21.39 21.28 34.46
N ARG A 409 -21.22 20.84 33.21
CA ARG A 409 -20.01 21.02 32.38
C ARG A 409 -20.33 21.67 31.04
N ALA A 410 -21.08 22.77 31.04
CA ALA A 410 -21.55 23.47 29.84
C ALA A 410 -20.45 23.79 28.81
N TRP A 411 -19.22 24.08 29.24
CA TRP A 411 -18.10 24.33 28.33
C TRP A 411 -17.68 23.09 27.54
N ILE A 412 -17.73 21.89 28.14
CA ILE A 412 -17.38 20.63 27.47
C ILE A 412 -18.41 20.31 26.38
N LEU A 413 -19.68 20.60 26.64
CA LEU A 413 -20.76 20.34 25.68
C LEU A 413 -20.59 21.11 24.37
N SER A 414 -20.07 22.35 24.42
CA SER A 414 -19.80 23.12 23.21
C SER A 414 -18.71 22.48 22.34
N GLU A 415 -17.60 22.05 22.96
CA GLU A 415 -16.51 21.38 22.24
C GLU A 415 -16.94 20.03 21.67
N VAL A 416 -17.71 19.25 22.45
CA VAL A 416 -18.27 17.97 22.03
C VAL A 416 -19.25 18.14 20.86
N ASP A 417 -20.10 19.18 20.88
CA ASP A 417 -21.04 19.45 19.78
C ASP A 417 -20.31 19.78 18.46
N VAL A 418 -19.20 20.53 18.53
CA VAL A 418 -18.35 20.84 17.37
C VAL A 418 -17.67 19.56 16.86
N ALA A 419 -17.03 18.80 17.75
CA ALA A 419 -16.32 17.57 17.39
C ALA A 419 -17.25 16.54 16.74
N ILE A 420 -18.48 16.40 17.24
CA ILE A 420 -19.45 15.44 16.70
C ILE A 420 -20.03 15.90 15.36
N ALA A 421 -20.27 17.19 15.19
CA ALA A 421 -20.73 17.72 13.91
C ALA A 421 -19.68 17.48 12.80
N ASP A 422 -18.40 17.72 13.12
CA ASP A 422 -17.29 17.43 12.20
C ASP A 422 -17.17 15.92 11.92
N LEU A 423 -17.23 15.09 12.97
CA LEU A 423 -17.20 13.63 12.86
C LEU A 423 -18.26 13.10 11.89
N VAL A 424 -19.53 13.51 12.04
CA VAL A 424 -20.61 13.04 11.15
C VAL A 424 -20.37 13.48 9.72
N ASN A 425 -19.98 14.74 9.49
CA ASN A 425 -19.74 15.26 8.16
C ASN A 425 -18.61 14.47 7.46
N ARG A 426 -17.49 14.23 8.15
CA ARG A 426 -16.38 13.45 7.62
C ARG A 426 -16.77 12.00 7.31
N VAL A 427 -17.45 11.35 8.24
CA VAL A 427 -17.91 9.95 8.06
C VAL A 427 -18.91 9.83 6.91
N ASP A 428 -19.83 10.79 6.75
CA ASP A 428 -20.77 10.82 5.62
C ASP A 428 -20.05 11.05 4.27
N LEU A 429 -18.95 11.81 4.27
CA LEU A 429 -18.05 11.94 3.11
C LEU A 429 -17.13 10.72 2.91
N GLY A 430 -17.15 9.76 3.84
CA GLY A 430 -16.28 8.59 3.80
C GLY A 430 -14.81 8.90 4.05
N VAL A 431 -14.52 10.03 4.69
CA VAL A 431 -13.20 10.46 5.14
C VAL A 431 -13.07 10.07 6.61
N PHE A 432 -12.07 9.26 6.93
CA PHE A 432 -11.87 8.73 8.29
C PHE A 432 -10.63 9.31 8.99
N ASP A 433 -9.99 10.28 8.35
CA ASP A 433 -8.89 11.05 8.93
C ASP A 433 -9.40 11.85 10.15
N ASP A 434 -8.61 11.86 11.23
CA ASP A 434 -8.89 12.55 12.50
C ASP A 434 -10.14 12.09 13.28
N VAL A 435 -10.77 10.98 12.89
CA VAL A 435 -11.87 10.39 13.67
C VAL A 435 -11.43 10.11 15.11
N GLU A 436 -10.18 9.66 15.30
CA GLU A 436 -9.63 9.41 16.64
C GLU A 436 -9.52 10.67 17.49
N GLU A 437 -9.18 11.81 16.90
CA GLU A 437 -9.09 13.10 17.59
C GLU A 437 -10.48 13.55 18.04
N SER A 438 -11.45 13.47 17.14
CA SER A 438 -12.86 13.79 17.43
C SER A 438 -13.41 12.90 18.56
N LEU A 439 -13.17 11.59 18.49
CA LEU A 439 -13.55 10.66 19.55
C LEU A 439 -12.75 10.86 20.84
N GLY A 440 -11.54 11.40 20.76
CA GLY A 440 -10.74 11.84 21.91
C GLY A 440 -11.45 12.93 22.71
N ILE A 441 -12.05 13.92 22.05
CA ILE A 441 -12.86 14.96 22.70
C ILE A 441 -14.13 14.34 23.32
N VAL A 442 -14.81 13.45 22.59
CA VAL A 442 -16.01 12.75 23.09
C VAL A 442 -15.72 11.89 24.33
N SER A 443 -14.49 11.39 24.47
CA SER A 443 -14.08 10.60 25.65
C SER A 443 -14.18 11.35 26.99
N LEU A 444 -14.33 12.68 26.95
CA LEU A 444 -14.58 13.50 28.15
C LEU A 444 -15.97 13.23 28.77
N VAL A 445 -16.94 12.79 27.95
CA VAL A 445 -18.34 12.57 28.36
C VAL A 445 -18.80 11.12 28.18
N VAL A 446 -18.10 10.31 27.39
CA VAL A 446 -18.41 8.88 27.18
C VAL A 446 -17.36 8.00 27.89
N GLU A 447 -17.78 6.84 28.40
CA GLU A 447 -16.88 5.85 29.01
C GLU A 447 -15.81 5.35 28.04
N ALA A 448 -14.61 5.08 28.56
CA ALA A 448 -13.45 4.71 27.74
C ALA A 448 -13.68 3.44 26.92
N GLU A 449 -14.41 2.46 27.48
CA GLU A 449 -14.80 1.23 26.78
C GLU A 449 -15.67 1.52 25.56
N ALA A 450 -16.70 2.34 25.73
CA ALA A 450 -17.59 2.73 24.64
C ALA A 450 -16.85 3.52 23.56
N ILE A 451 -15.84 4.33 23.92
CA ILE A 451 -14.98 4.99 22.94
C ILE A 451 -14.17 3.98 22.12
N GLN A 452 -13.63 2.93 22.72
CA GLN A 452 -12.90 1.90 21.97
C GLN A 452 -13.81 1.18 20.97
N TRP A 453 -15.04 0.87 21.37
CA TRP A 453 -16.06 0.34 20.46
C TRP A 453 -16.38 1.32 19.33
N LEU A 454 -16.59 2.60 19.65
CA LEU A 454 -16.87 3.62 18.64
C LEU A 454 -15.70 3.82 17.68
N LYS A 455 -14.45 3.76 18.14
CA LYS A 455 -13.26 3.78 17.27
C LYS A 455 -13.24 2.60 16.31
N ALA A 456 -13.56 1.40 16.80
CA ALA A 456 -13.60 0.20 15.97
C ALA A 456 -14.75 0.23 14.95
N LEU A 457 -15.92 0.79 15.31
CA LEU A 457 -17.10 0.86 14.45
C LEU A 457 -17.09 2.04 13.47
N ILE A 458 -16.53 3.19 13.87
CA ILE A 458 -16.39 4.39 13.04
C ILE A 458 -14.99 4.40 12.42
N ALA A 459 -14.69 3.35 11.66
CA ALA A 459 -13.45 3.21 10.91
C ALA A 459 -13.77 2.98 9.44
N GLU A 460 -12.79 3.22 8.56
CA GLU A 460 -12.93 2.91 7.13
C GLU A 460 -13.18 1.41 6.90
N LEU A 461 -12.57 0.57 7.73
CA LEU A 461 -12.82 -0.86 7.83
C LEU A 461 -13.36 -1.19 9.24
N PRO A 462 -14.69 -1.15 9.44
CA PRO A 462 -15.32 -1.43 10.73
C PRO A 462 -14.99 -2.80 11.29
N ARG A 463 -14.70 -2.84 12.59
CA ARG A 463 -14.37 -4.05 13.35
C ARG A 463 -15.18 -4.11 14.64
N VAL A 464 -15.23 -5.31 15.23
CA VAL A 464 -15.80 -5.51 16.57
C VAL A 464 -14.69 -5.87 17.55
N PRO A 465 -14.68 -5.30 18.77
CA PRO A 465 -13.77 -5.74 19.83
C PRO A 465 -13.96 -7.22 20.15
N VAL A 466 -12.86 -7.91 20.49
CA VAL A 466 -12.91 -9.30 20.93
C VAL A 466 -13.33 -9.33 22.40
N PRO A 467 -14.43 -10.02 22.77
CA PRO A 467 -14.78 -10.18 24.18
C PRO A 467 -13.69 -10.99 24.88
N THR A 468 -13.03 -10.40 25.86
CA THR A 468 -12.15 -11.14 26.78
C THR A 468 -13.00 -11.78 27.88
N ASP A 469 -12.70 -13.03 28.22
CA ASP A 469 -13.34 -13.72 29.37
C ASP A 469 -12.94 -13.07 30.72
N ASP A 470 -11.86 -12.28 30.74
CA ASP A 470 -11.45 -11.47 31.89
C ASP A 470 -12.12 -10.09 31.86
N SER A 471 -13.15 -9.93 32.71
CA SER A 471 -13.98 -8.73 32.84
C SER A 471 -13.26 -7.47 33.33
N GLU A 472 -11.96 -7.51 33.57
CA GLU A 472 -11.21 -6.38 34.13
C GLU A 472 -10.27 -5.69 33.13
N HIS A 473 -9.95 -6.31 31.99
CA HIS A 473 -9.09 -5.71 30.96
C HIS A 473 -9.68 -5.87 29.56
N ILE A 474 -10.05 -4.74 28.96
CA ILE A 474 -10.41 -4.65 27.55
C ILE A 474 -9.12 -4.79 26.76
N ASP A 475 -8.94 -5.95 26.12
CA ASP A 475 -7.89 -6.11 25.14
C ASP A 475 -8.21 -5.21 23.93
N THR A 476 -7.24 -4.43 23.47
CA THR A 476 -7.34 -3.59 22.26
C THR A 476 -7.53 -4.40 20.97
N ARG A 477 -7.56 -5.73 21.08
CA ARG A 477 -7.77 -6.63 19.94
C ARG A 477 -9.17 -6.47 19.38
N THR A 478 -9.21 -6.03 18.13
CA THR A 478 -10.39 -6.02 17.29
C THR A 478 -10.35 -7.19 16.32
N ARG A 479 -11.52 -7.65 15.87
CA ARG A 479 -11.65 -8.64 14.81
C ARG A 479 -12.57 -8.13 13.71
N ASP A 480 -12.35 -8.61 12.49
CA ASP A 480 -13.18 -8.25 11.35
C ASP A 480 -14.62 -8.76 11.54
N ILE A 481 -15.59 -8.01 11.00
CA ILE A 481 -17.01 -8.38 10.99
C ILE A 481 -17.23 -9.40 9.87
N GLN A 482 -17.69 -10.60 10.21
CA GLN A 482 -17.76 -11.72 9.26
C GLN A 482 -19.17 -12.23 9.01
N ASN A 483 -20.13 -11.91 9.87
CA ASN A 483 -21.47 -12.48 9.83
C ASN A 483 -22.53 -11.55 10.43
N ALA A 484 -23.79 -11.96 10.36
CA ALA A 484 -24.93 -11.20 10.90
C ALA A 484 -24.91 -11.09 12.44
N ASP A 485 -24.33 -12.06 13.17
CA ASP A 485 -24.22 -11.99 14.63
C ASP A 485 -23.27 -10.87 15.06
N ASP A 486 -22.20 -10.63 14.31
CA ASP A 486 -21.26 -9.53 14.52
C ASP A 486 -21.94 -8.17 14.30
N LEU A 487 -22.79 -8.05 13.27
CA LEU A 487 -23.61 -6.86 13.05
C LEU A 487 -24.61 -6.66 14.20
N ALA A 488 -25.30 -7.73 14.61
CA ALA A 488 -26.25 -7.68 15.72
C ALA A 488 -25.56 -7.35 17.06
N LEU A 489 -24.29 -7.69 17.22
CA LEU A 489 -23.48 -7.29 18.37
C LEU A 489 -23.19 -5.78 18.34
N ALA A 490 -22.79 -5.25 17.20
CA ALA A 490 -22.59 -3.81 17.01
C ALA A 490 -23.89 -3.01 17.26
N GLU A 491 -25.03 -3.48 16.74
CA GLU A 491 -26.34 -2.87 16.97
C GLU A 491 -26.75 -2.89 18.44
N ARG A 492 -26.52 -4.01 19.15
CA ARG A 492 -26.76 -4.11 20.59
C ARG A 492 -25.90 -3.13 21.39
N PHE A 493 -24.64 -2.96 21.03
CA PHE A 493 -23.77 -1.95 21.63
C PHE A 493 -24.33 -0.53 21.40
N LEU A 494 -24.65 -0.18 20.15
CA LEU A 494 -25.21 1.14 19.79
C LEU A 494 -26.55 1.44 20.47
N ALA A 495 -27.36 0.40 20.75
CA ALA A 495 -28.59 0.54 21.52
C ALA A 495 -28.34 0.89 22.99
N ARG A 496 -27.26 0.36 23.59
CA ARG A 496 -26.86 0.58 25.00
C ARG A 496 -25.96 1.79 25.21
N LEU A 497 -25.55 2.48 24.15
CA LEU A 497 -24.70 3.66 24.22
C LEU A 497 -25.16 4.76 25.22
N PRO A 498 -26.47 5.04 25.42
CA PRO A 498 -26.92 5.99 26.46
C PRO A 498 -26.48 5.63 27.89
N GLU A 499 -26.34 4.34 28.19
CA GLU A 499 -25.91 3.84 29.49
C GLU A 499 -24.42 4.12 29.75
N GLN A 500 -23.65 4.38 28.69
CA GLN A 500 -22.20 4.56 28.70
C GLN A 500 -21.77 6.03 28.75
N VAL A 501 -22.72 6.95 28.97
CA VAL A 501 -22.41 8.37 29.16
C VAL A 501 -22.12 8.60 30.64
N LYS A 502 -20.97 9.23 30.92
CA LYS A 502 -20.51 9.57 32.27
C LYS A 502 -21.54 10.43 32.98
N SER A 503 -21.75 10.16 34.27
CA SER A 503 -22.62 10.95 35.16
C SER A 503 -21.98 12.25 35.62
#